data_AF-A0A345IRK7-F1
#
_entry.id   AF-A0A345IRK7-F1
#
_cell.length_a   1.000
_cell.length_b   1.000
_cell.length_c   1.000
_cell.angle_alpha   90.00
_cell.angle_beta   90.00
_cell.angle_gamma   90.00
#
_symmetry.space_group_name_H-M   'P 1'
#
loop_
_entity.id
_entity.type
_entity.pdbx_description
1 polymer ?
#
loop_
_entity_poly.entity_id
_entity_poly.type
_entity_poly.pdbx_seq_one_letter_code
_entity_poly.pdbx_strand_id
1 'polypeptide(L)'
;MAKSDEQRKADARDRKRAQRQREREAASSAAVSGRRRITFEVSDHIFEQIKANCSARRPGKEPYSVDEYFELLAVQDINQLKRQLAELASHKCQCGESMPGPAGGCYRNGEAACGQTQIWRELMLKTL
;
A
#
# COMPACT_ATOMS: atom_id res chain seq x y z
N MET A 1 -17.44 -43.36 -5.58
CA MET A 1 -18.37 -43.07 -4.46
C MET A 1 -18.36 -41.57 -4.23
N ALA A 2 -19.50 -40.89 -4.40
CA ALA A 2 -19.60 -39.45 -4.16
C ALA A 2 -19.55 -39.19 -2.65
N LYS A 3 -18.63 -38.32 -2.19
CA LYS A 3 -18.56 -37.89 -0.79
C LYS A 3 -19.90 -37.26 -0.38
N SER A 4 -20.38 -37.59 0.82
CA SER A 4 -21.62 -37.00 1.34
C SER A 4 -21.46 -35.48 1.50
N ASP A 5 -22.56 -34.73 1.44
CA ASP A 5 -22.52 -33.27 1.61
C ASP A 5 -21.98 -32.86 2.99
N GLU A 6 -22.08 -33.73 3.98
CA GLU A 6 -21.54 -33.54 5.31
C GLU A 6 -20.01 -33.67 5.32
N GLN A 7 -19.45 -34.64 4.58
CA GLN A 7 -18.01 -34.78 4.37
C GLN A 7 -17.43 -33.59 3.59
N ARG A 8 -18.16 -33.06 2.59
CA ARG A 8 -17.73 -31.85 1.85
C ARG A 8 -17.70 -30.61 2.75
N LYS A 9 -18.68 -30.46 3.66
CA LYS A 9 -18.72 -29.37 4.64
C LYS A 9 -17.63 -29.50 5.70
N ALA A 10 -17.30 -30.72 6.14
CA ALA A 10 -16.17 -30.98 7.04
C ALA A 10 -14.83 -30.61 6.36
N ASP A 11 -14.59 -31.09 5.14
CA ASP A 11 -13.39 -30.77 4.35
C ASP A 11 -13.26 -29.25 4.09
N ALA A 12 -14.37 -28.54 3.89
CA ALA A 12 -14.36 -27.07 3.76
C ALA A 12 -14.03 -26.35 5.08
N ARG A 13 -14.54 -26.84 6.21
CA ARG A 13 -14.24 -26.30 7.54
C ARG A 13 -12.78 -26.51 7.92
N ASP A 14 -12.22 -27.68 7.60
CA ASP A 14 -10.83 -28.01 7.91
C ASP A 14 -9.84 -27.20 7.08
N ARG A 15 -10.12 -27.00 5.79
CA ARG A 15 -9.35 -26.06 4.95
C ARG A 15 -9.35 -24.65 5.52
N LYS A 16 -10.51 -24.16 5.98
CA LYS A 16 -10.62 -22.83 6.60
C LYS A 16 -9.91 -22.72 7.95
N ARG A 17 -9.90 -23.80 8.75
CA ARG A 17 -9.12 -23.86 10.01
C ARG A 17 -7.63 -23.85 9.75
N ALA A 18 -7.16 -24.66 8.80
CA ALA A 18 -5.76 -24.72 8.40
C ALA A 18 -5.27 -23.36 7.87
N GLN A 19 -6.11 -22.68 7.08
CA GLN A 19 -5.81 -21.32 6.60
C GLN A 19 -5.65 -20.33 7.76
N ARG A 20 -6.61 -20.30 8.71
CA ARG A 20 -6.55 -19.43 9.89
C ARG A 20 -5.33 -19.70 10.77
N GLN A 21 -4.91 -20.96 10.87
CA GLN A 21 -3.73 -21.32 11.63
C GLN A 21 -2.45 -20.79 10.98
N ARG A 22 -2.31 -20.96 9.66
CA ARG A 22 -1.18 -20.39 8.89
C ARG A 22 -1.15 -18.86 8.98
N GLU A 23 -2.31 -18.20 8.96
CA GLU A 23 -2.42 -16.75 9.14
C GLU A 23 -1.97 -16.31 10.54
N ARG A 24 -2.33 -17.06 11.60
CA ARG A 24 -1.89 -16.78 12.98
C ARG A 24 -0.39 -16.98 13.18
N GLU A 25 0.16 -18.07 12.66
CA GLU A 25 1.61 -18.38 12.75
C GLU A 25 2.44 -17.34 12.00
N ALA A 26 1.96 -16.93 10.83
CA ALA A 26 2.49 -15.81 10.08
C ALA A 26 2.41 -14.47 10.80
N ALA A 27 1.25 -14.15 11.41
CA ALA A 27 1.07 -12.92 12.15
C ALA A 27 1.97 -12.88 13.40
N SER A 28 2.13 -14.01 14.08
CA SER A 28 3.01 -14.19 15.23
C SER A 28 4.49 -14.01 14.85
N SER A 29 4.95 -14.70 13.81
CA SER A 29 6.34 -14.58 13.32
C SER A 29 6.67 -13.19 12.76
N ALA A 30 5.71 -12.53 12.11
CA ALA A 30 5.83 -11.14 11.70
C ALA A 30 5.95 -10.21 12.92
N ALA A 31 5.10 -10.37 13.94
CA ALA A 31 5.14 -9.56 15.16
C ALA A 31 6.48 -9.68 15.91
N VAL A 32 7.05 -10.88 15.99
CA VAL A 32 8.36 -11.12 16.65
C VAL A 32 9.53 -10.50 15.88
N SER A 33 9.43 -10.42 14.55
CA SER A 33 10.45 -9.82 13.68
C SER A 33 10.28 -8.32 13.43
N GLY A 34 9.28 -7.67 14.04
CA GLY A 34 8.93 -6.28 13.76
C GLY A 34 8.36 -6.04 12.35
N ARG A 35 8.09 -7.11 11.60
CA ARG A 35 7.50 -7.05 10.26
C ARG A 35 5.99 -7.08 10.35
N ARG A 36 5.31 -6.46 9.38
CA ARG A 36 3.85 -6.55 9.23
C ARG A 36 3.55 -7.23 7.91
N ARG A 37 2.58 -8.15 7.90
CA ARG A 37 2.12 -8.79 6.67
C ARG A 37 1.00 -7.97 6.04
N ILE A 38 1.13 -7.70 4.75
CA ILE A 38 0.11 -7.07 3.92
C ILE A 38 -0.34 -8.12 2.89
N THR A 39 -1.65 -8.35 2.80
CA THR A 39 -2.25 -9.27 1.81
C THR A 39 -3.26 -8.49 0.99
N PHE A 40 -3.18 -8.59 -0.33
CA PHE A 40 -4.14 -7.99 -1.26
C PHE A 40 -4.29 -8.90 -2.48
N GLU A 41 -5.42 -8.77 -3.17
CA GLU A 41 -5.72 -9.51 -4.40
C GLU A 41 -5.61 -8.55 -5.59
N VAL A 42 -5.02 -9.03 -6.69
CA VAL A 42 -4.92 -8.31 -7.96
C VAL A 42 -5.39 -9.23 -9.08
N SER A 43 -5.80 -8.65 -10.20
CA SER A 43 -6.09 -9.44 -11.39
C SER A 43 -4.81 -10.09 -11.93
N ASP A 44 -4.96 -11.24 -12.60
CA ASP A 44 -3.83 -11.95 -13.21
C ASP A 44 -3.05 -11.04 -14.18
N HIS A 45 -3.78 -10.21 -14.94
CA HIS A 45 -3.19 -9.24 -15.85
C HIS A 45 -2.25 -8.26 -15.15
N ILE A 46 -2.67 -7.68 -14.01
CA ILE A 46 -1.81 -6.77 -13.23
C ILE A 46 -0.64 -7.52 -12.61
N PHE A 47 -0.86 -8.76 -12.16
CA PHE A 47 0.22 -9.59 -11.62
C PHE A 47 1.31 -9.90 -12.65
N GLU A 48 0.93 -10.15 -13.91
CA GLU A 48 1.89 -10.31 -15.01
C GLU A 48 2.69 -9.03 -15.28
N GLN A 49 2.03 -7.87 -15.25
CA GLN A 49 2.72 -6.58 -15.38
C GLN A 49 3.70 -6.34 -14.21
N ILE A 50 3.34 -6.70 -12.98
CA ILE A 50 4.24 -6.62 -11.82
C ILE A 50 5.50 -7.48 -12.06
N LYS A 51 5.33 -8.73 -12.48
CA LYS A 51 6.46 -9.62 -12.80
C LYS A 51 7.36 -9.05 -13.91
N ALA A 52 6.77 -8.50 -14.96
CA ALA A 52 7.53 -7.85 -16.03
C ALA A 52 8.34 -6.65 -15.49
N ASN A 53 7.74 -5.84 -14.61
CA ASN A 53 8.41 -4.70 -13.98
C ASN A 53 9.55 -5.12 -13.06
N CYS A 54 9.44 -6.24 -12.33
CA CYS A 54 10.53 -6.78 -11.52
C CYS A 54 11.80 -7.01 -12.33
N SER A 55 11.67 -7.56 -13.53
CA SER A 55 12.80 -7.78 -14.45
C SER A 55 13.28 -6.49 -15.08
N ALA A 56 12.35 -5.65 -15.56
CA ALA A 56 12.67 -4.40 -16.26
C ALA A 56 13.44 -3.40 -15.39
N ARG A 57 13.16 -3.36 -14.08
CA ARG A 57 13.85 -2.49 -13.12
C ARG A 57 15.23 -3.01 -12.68
N ARG A 58 15.66 -4.19 -13.14
CA ARG A 58 16.95 -4.78 -12.80
C ARG A 58 17.63 -5.44 -14.01
N PRO A 59 17.94 -4.67 -15.07
CA PRO A 59 18.50 -5.24 -16.30
C PRO A 59 19.83 -5.95 -16.04
N GLY A 60 19.97 -7.18 -16.57
CA GLY A 60 21.20 -7.98 -16.47
C GLY A 60 21.44 -8.63 -15.11
N LYS A 61 20.46 -8.64 -14.21
CA LYS A 61 20.52 -9.33 -12.92
C LYS A 61 19.23 -10.12 -12.67
N GLU A 62 19.24 -10.94 -11.62
CA GLU A 62 18.05 -11.67 -11.18
C GLU A 62 16.91 -10.69 -10.85
N PRO A 63 15.70 -10.86 -11.43
CA PRO A 63 14.56 -10.00 -11.14
C PRO A 63 14.25 -9.88 -9.64
N TYR A 64 13.61 -8.78 -9.26
CA TYR A 64 13.09 -8.64 -7.89
C TYR A 64 12.02 -9.70 -7.59
N SER A 65 11.98 -10.18 -6.35
CA SER A 65 10.77 -10.85 -5.88
C SER A 65 9.62 -9.84 -5.77
N VAL A 66 8.37 -10.32 -5.76
CA VAL A 66 7.21 -9.43 -5.71
C VAL A 66 7.18 -8.62 -4.41
N ASP A 67 7.54 -9.25 -3.29
CA ASP A 67 7.65 -8.59 -1.99
C ASP A 67 8.75 -7.53 -1.97
N GLU A 68 9.95 -7.82 -2.49
CA GLU A 68 11.05 -6.86 -2.59
C GLU A 68 10.66 -5.68 -3.49
N TYR A 69 9.99 -5.94 -4.61
CA TYR A 69 9.52 -4.90 -5.52
C TYR A 69 8.58 -3.91 -4.81
N PHE A 70 7.60 -4.40 -4.04
CA PHE A 70 6.67 -3.53 -3.32
C PHE A 70 7.32 -2.81 -2.13
N GLU A 71 8.25 -3.46 -1.42
CA GLU A 71 9.01 -2.80 -0.35
C GLU A 71 9.84 -1.63 -0.91
N LEU A 72 10.55 -1.85 -2.01
CA LEU A 72 11.35 -0.80 -2.65
C LEU A 72 10.49 0.33 -3.21
N LEU A 73 9.33 0.02 -3.79
CA LEU A 73 8.37 1.05 -4.21
C LEU A 73 7.87 1.88 -3.03
N ALA A 74 7.54 1.23 -1.90
CA ALA A 74 7.14 1.95 -0.70
C ALA A 74 8.26 2.86 -0.17
N VAL A 75 9.51 2.39 -0.16
CA VAL A 75 10.66 3.23 0.24
C VAL A 75 10.84 4.42 -0.70
N GLN A 76 10.69 4.23 -2.01
CA GLN A 76 10.74 5.31 -2.99
C GLN A 76 9.65 6.36 -2.73
N ASP A 77 8.41 5.90 -2.57
CA ASP A 77 7.25 6.75 -2.30
C ASP A 77 7.40 7.53 -0.98
N ILE A 78 7.81 6.85 0.11
CA ILE A 78 8.06 7.49 1.41
C ILE A 78 9.11 8.61 1.28
N ASN A 79 10.19 8.37 0.55
CA ASN A 79 11.24 9.36 0.36
C ASN A 79 10.78 10.52 -0.52
N GLN A 80 10.00 10.24 -1.56
CA GLN A 80 9.40 11.27 -2.41
C GLN A 80 8.43 12.15 -1.61
N LEU A 81 7.52 11.53 -0.86
CA LEU A 81 6.55 12.25 -0.02
C LEU A 81 7.26 13.12 1.02
N LYS A 82 8.32 12.62 1.68
CA LYS A 82 9.13 13.43 2.61
C LYS A 82 9.71 14.69 1.95
N ARG A 83 10.21 14.58 0.73
CA ARG A 83 10.75 15.73 -0.02
C ARG A 83 9.65 16.73 -0.36
N GLN A 84 8.53 16.24 -0.89
CA GLN A 84 7.38 17.11 -1.20
C GLN A 84 6.88 17.83 0.05
N LEU A 85 6.74 17.14 1.18
CA LEU A 85 6.33 17.78 2.44
C LEU A 85 7.33 18.81 2.94
N ALA A 86 8.64 18.57 2.77
CA ALA A 86 9.68 19.52 3.15
C ALA A 86 9.66 20.78 2.26
N GLU A 87 9.43 20.63 0.96
CA GLU A 87 9.25 21.76 0.03
C GLU A 87 8.02 22.58 0.43
N LEU A 88 6.90 21.90 0.70
CA LEU A 88 5.65 22.51 1.11
C LEU A 88 5.74 23.26 2.45
N ALA A 89 6.60 22.82 3.36
CA ALA A 89 6.82 23.48 4.64
C ALA A 89 7.33 24.93 4.51
N SER A 90 7.92 25.29 3.37
CA SER A 90 8.33 26.67 3.07
C SER A 90 7.17 27.58 2.62
N HIS A 91 6.03 26.98 2.24
CA HIS A 91 4.87 27.71 1.74
C HIS A 91 3.83 27.95 2.85
N LYS A 92 3.12 29.07 2.73
CA LYS A 92 1.97 29.38 3.59
C LYS A 92 0.71 29.40 2.75
N CYS A 93 -0.37 28.90 3.32
CA CYS A 93 -1.69 29.06 2.72
C CYS A 93 -2.10 30.54 2.74
N GLN A 94 -3.02 30.94 1.86
CA GLN A 94 -3.55 32.32 1.85
C GLN A 94 -4.26 32.71 3.15
N CYS A 95 -4.69 31.73 3.96
CA CYS A 95 -5.20 31.97 5.31
C CYS A 95 -4.11 32.25 6.36
N GLY A 96 -2.83 32.17 5.99
CA GLY A 96 -1.68 32.37 6.88
C GLY A 96 -1.21 31.10 7.60
N GLU A 97 -1.94 29.99 7.51
CA GLU A 97 -1.53 28.70 8.08
C GLU A 97 -0.27 28.14 7.39
N SER A 98 0.60 27.52 8.18
CA SER A 98 1.73 26.75 7.68
C SER A 98 1.26 25.53 6.90
N MET A 99 1.94 25.21 5.81
CA MET A 99 1.70 23.98 5.06
C MET A 99 2.65 22.87 5.53
N PRO A 100 2.24 21.59 5.58
CA PRO A 100 0.86 21.11 5.57
C PRO A 100 0.10 21.62 6.79
N GLY A 101 -1.18 21.95 6.61
CA GLY A 101 -1.99 22.50 7.70
C GLY A 101 -2.32 21.51 8.82
N PRO A 102 -3.01 21.98 9.88
CA PRO A 102 -3.42 21.12 10.99
C PRO A 102 -4.31 19.97 10.51
N ALA A 103 -4.38 18.88 11.28
CA ALA A 103 -5.17 17.68 10.92
C ALA A 103 -6.67 17.96 10.65
N GLY A 104 -7.21 19.07 11.19
CA GLY A 104 -8.58 19.53 10.92
C GLY A 104 -8.74 20.30 9.59
N GLY A 105 -7.65 20.56 8.87
CA GLY A 105 -7.62 21.37 7.67
C GLY A 105 -7.83 22.87 7.93
N CYS A 106 -7.60 23.65 6.89
CA CYS A 106 -7.91 25.08 6.81
C CYS A 106 -9.44 25.22 6.71
N TYR A 107 -9.99 26.26 7.34
CA TYR A 107 -11.41 26.58 7.23
C TYR A 107 -11.89 26.86 5.79
N ARG A 108 -10.97 27.20 4.87
CA ARG A 108 -11.22 27.37 3.42
C ARG A 108 -11.03 26.09 2.61
N ASN A 109 -10.78 24.94 3.25
CA ASN A 109 -10.56 23.70 2.52
C ASN A 109 -11.79 23.35 1.65
N GLY A 110 -11.56 23.12 0.36
CA GLY A 110 -12.58 22.94 -0.67
C GLY A 110 -12.64 24.11 -1.66
N GLU A 111 -12.18 25.30 -1.26
CA GLU A 111 -12.09 26.45 -2.16
C GLU A 111 -10.91 26.32 -3.14
N ALA A 112 -11.09 26.82 -4.37
CA ALA A 112 -10.03 26.82 -5.37
C ALA A 112 -8.78 27.62 -4.93
N ALA A 113 -8.97 28.65 -4.11
CA ALA A 113 -7.91 29.50 -3.59
C ALA A 113 -7.19 28.91 -2.35
N CYS A 114 -7.69 27.81 -1.78
CA CYS A 114 -7.09 27.19 -0.61
C CYS A 114 -5.83 26.42 -0.99
N GLY A 115 -4.69 26.81 -0.42
CA GLY A 115 -3.40 26.13 -0.63
C GLY A 115 -3.46 24.65 -0.24
N GLN A 116 -4.22 24.28 0.80
CA GLN A 116 -4.37 22.87 1.20
C GLN A 116 -5.12 22.03 0.17
N THR A 117 -6.15 22.60 -0.47
CA THR A 117 -6.91 21.91 -1.51
C THR A 117 -6.07 21.69 -2.77
N GLN A 118 -5.23 22.66 -3.14
CA GLN A 118 -4.28 22.53 -4.24
C GLN A 118 -3.21 21.46 -3.92
N ILE A 119 -2.63 21.53 -2.73
CA ILE A 119 -1.58 20.61 -2.27
C ILE A 119 -2.09 19.18 -2.16
N TRP A 120 -3.31 18.95 -1.69
CA TRP A 120 -3.90 17.61 -1.69
C TRP A 120 -3.96 17.02 -3.12
N ARG A 121 -4.34 17.82 -4.12
CA ARG A 121 -4.37 17.38 -5.54
C ARG A 121 -2.97 17.10 -6.09
N GLU A 122 -1.94 17.72 -5.55
CA GLU A 122 -0.54 17.49 -5.92
C GLU A 122 0.03 16.24 -5.26
N LEU A 123 -0.30 16.00 -3.99
CA LEU A 123 0.20 14.87 -3.20
C LEU A 123 -0.60 13.58 -3.38
N MET A 124 -1.84 13.64 -3.88
CA MET A 124 -2.66 12.44 -4.06
C MET A 124 -2.03 11.48 -5.08
N LEU A 125 -2.06 10.18 -4.76
CA LEU A 125 -1.71 9.14 -5.72
C LEU A 125 -2.73 9.14 -6.87
N LYS A 126 -2.22 9.26 -8.10
CA LYS A 126 -3.03 9.27 -9.32
C LYS A 126 -2.80 7.99 -10.10
N THR A 127 -3.88 7.38 -10.56
CA THR A 127 -3.84 6.39 -11.64
C THR A 127 -3.79 7.19 -12.94
N LEU A 128 -2.59 7.44 -13.45
CA LEU A 128 -2.40 8.16 -14.72
C LEU A 128 -3.08 7.42 -15.89
#